data_AF-J4CDE8-F1
#
_entry.id   AF-J4CDE8-F1
#
_cell.length_a   1.000
_cell.length_b   1.000
_cell.length_c   1.000
_cell.angle_alpha   90.00
_cell.angle_beta   90.00
_cell.angle_gamma   90.00
#
_symmetry.space_group_name_H-M   'P 1'
#
loop_
_entity.id
_entity.type
_entity.pdbx_description
1 polymer ?
#
loop_
_entity_poly.entity_id
_entity_poly.type
_entity_poly.pdbx_seq_one_letter_code
_entity_poly.pdbx_strand_id
1 'polypeptide(L)'
;MDQLKLMKLVAHKAVDTYVKSNTIVALGTGRTSDLAVERLAELLKQEKLSNVQGVSTSNRTSEQANKLGIPLLTLDEVVESDRLIDVAIDGADSVDQNLNLIKGGGGALFKEYLVEQYAKEFIVMVDHSKVATKHLLETFDLPIEIVEHGHRSTCKYIFNKFREFINDWKVRKNRDGSLFLTDNHNVVMDVKFKPMELKTLHTELKMVKMEN
;
A
#
# COMPACT_ATOMS: atom_id res chain seq x y z
N MET A 1 -2.39 -13.63 -21.69
CA MET A 1 -2.95 -12.26 -21.69
C MET A 1 -1.85 -11.33 -21.20
N ASP A 2 -1.65 -10.18 -21.83
CA ASP A 2 -0.61 -9.21 -21.41
C ASP A 2 -0.86 -8.71 -19.97
N GLN A 3 0.20 -8.54 -19.16
CA GLN A 3 0.11 -8.18 -17.74
C GLN A 3 -0.62 -6.84 -17.55
N LEU A 4 -0.36 -5.87 -18.43
CA LEU A 4 -1.03 -4.58 -18.40
C LEU A 4 -2.55 -4.72 -18.60
N LYS A 5 -2.98 -5.63 -19.50
CA LYS A 5 -4.41 -5.90 -19.72
C LYS A 5 -5.07 -6.49 -18.49
N LEU A 6 -4.39 -7.39 -17.78
CA LEU A 6 -4.88 -7.97 -16.53
C LEU A 6 -5.02 -6.90 -15.44
N MET A 7 -3.99 -6.06 -15.26
CA MET A 7 -4.04 -4.95 -14.30
C MET A 7 -5.18 -3.98 -14.61
N LYS A 8 -5.35 -3.62 -15.88
CA LYS A 8 -6.46 -2.75 -16.31
C LYS A 8 -7.82 -3.39 -16.03
N LEU A 9 -7.98 -4.68 -16.28
CA LEU A 9 -9.23 -5.40 -16.02
C LEU A 9 -9.59 -5.37 -14.53
N VAL A 10 -8.67 -5.71 -13.63
CA VAL A 10 -8.95 -5.73 -12.19
C VAL A 10 -9.18 -4.32 -11.64
N ALA A 11 -8.41 -3.33 -12.13
CA ALA A 11 -8.59 -1.93 -11.76
C ALA A 11 -9.95 -1.38 -12.17
N HIS A 12 -10.33 -1.59 -13.44
CA HIS A 12 -11.63 -1.17 -13.93
C HIS A 12 -12.77 -1.89 -13.20
N LYS A 13 -12.62 -3.20 -12.97
CA LYS A 13 -13.63 -3.98 -12.27
C LYS A 13 -13.85 -3.46 -10.84
N ALA A 14 -12.79 -3.12 -10.12
CA ALA A 14 -12.89 -2.58 -8.77
C ALA A 14 -13.65 -1.24 -8.76
N VAL A 15 -13.26 -0.31 -9.62
CA VAL A 15 -13.92 1.01 -9.70
C VAL A 15 -15.38 0.88 -10.13
N ASP A 16 -15.64 0.16 -11.23
CA ASP A 16 -16.98 0.01 -11.80
C ASP A 16 -17.97 -0.71 -10.86
N THR A 17 -17.47 -1.53 -9.94
CA THR A 17 -18.31 -2.35 -9.04
C THR A 17 -18.52 -1.70 -7.67
N TYR A 18 -17.47 -1.12 -7.09
CA TYR A 18 -17.48 -0.72 -5.68
C TYR A 18 -17.58 0.80 -5.47
N VAL A 19 -17.17 1.61 -6.44
CA VAL A 19 -17.28 3.08 -6.32
C VAL A 19 -18.67 3.54 -6.74
N LYS A 20 -19.27 4.41 -5.92
CA LYS A 20 -20.63 4.96 -6.14
C LYS A 20 -20.60 6.48 -6.02
N SER A 21 -21.58 7.16 -6.61
CA SER A 21 -21.75 8.60 -6.40
C SER A 21 -21.94 8.94 -4.93
N ASN A 22 -21.52 10.14 -4.52
CA ASN A 22 -21.59 10.64 -3.13
C ASN A 22 -20.74 9.84 -2.13
N THR A 23 -19.63 9.23 -2.57
CA THR A 23 -18.72 8.46 -1.70
C THR A 23 -17.34 9.08 -1.59
N ILE A 24 -16.64 8.75 -0.51
CA ILE A 24 -15.19 8.97 -0.38
C ILE A 24 -14.47 7.67 -0.73
N VAL A 25 -13.47 7.77 -1.60
CA VAL A 25 -12.68 6.62 -2.07
C VAL A 25 -11.22 6.80 -1.67
N ALA A 26 -10.62 5.83 -0.98
CA ALA A 26 -9.16 5.83 -0.87
C ALA A 26 -8.53 5.36 -2.16
N LEU A 27 -7.60 6.16 -2.69
CA LEU A 27 -6.88 5.93 -3.91
C LEU A 27 -5.50 5.39 -3.57
N GLY A 28 -5.30 4.10 -3.84
CA GLY A 28 -4.07 3.37 -3.60
C GLY A 28 -2.84 3.84 -4.37
N THR A 29 -1.72 3.13 -4.22
CA THR A 29 -0.45 3.46 -4.88
C THR A 29 0.02 2.38 -5.85
N GLY A 30 0.59 2.83 -6.97
CA GLY A 30 1.33 1.96 -7.89
C GLY A 30 0.56 1.65 -9.16
N ARG A 31 1.17 0.85 -10.03
CA ARG A 31 0.74 0.77 -11.45
C ARG A 31 -0.70 0.28 -11.65
N THR A 32 -1.21 -0.61 -10.79
CA THR A 32 -2.61 -1.05 -10.87
C THR A 32 -3.54 0.03 -10.36
N SER A 33 -3.18 0.70 -9.27
CA SER A 33 -3.93 1.81 -8.67
C SER A 33 -3.96 3.02 -9.60
N ASP A 34 -2.89 3.32 -10.35
CA ASP A 34 -2.88 4.37 -11.38
C ASP A 34 -4.00 4.16 -12.41
N LEU A 35 -4.23 2.91 -12.85
CA LEU A 35 -5.29 2.55 -13.80
C LEU A 35 -6.69 2.69 -13.17
N ALA A 36 -6.81 2.46 -11.85
CA ALA A 36 -8.06 2.67 -11.12
C ALA A 36 -8.38 4.17 -11.00
N VAL A 37 -7.37 5.01 -10.72
CA VAL A 37 -7.51 6.47 -10.68
C VAL A 37 -7.90 7.00 -12.06
N GLU A 38 -7.27 6.51 -13.14
CA GLU A 38 -7.67 6.83 -14.52
C GLU A 38 -9.13 6.47 -14.78
N ARG A 39 -9.55 5.26 -14.40
CA ARG A 39 -10.93 4.81 -14.59
C ARG A 39 -11.93 5.67 -13.81
N LEU A 40 -11.62 6.03 -12.56
CA LEU A 40 -12.48 6.90 -11.77
C LEU A 40 -12.66 8.25 -12.45
N ALA A 41 -11.57 8.86 -12.94
CA ALA A 41 -11.63 10.12 -13.67
C ALA A 41 -12.47 10.01 -14.95
N GLU A 42 -12.34 8.91 -15.70
CA GLU A 42 -13.18 8.65 -16.88
C GLU A 42 -14.67 8.66 -16.53
N LEU A 43 -15.06 7.97 -15.45
CA LEU A 43 -16.47 7.86 -15.05
C LEU A 43 -17.04 9.18 -14.54
N LEU A 44 -16.24 9.97 -13.82
CA LEU A 44 -16.60 11.32 -13.40
C LEU A 44 -16.79 12.25 -14.61
N LYS A 45 -15.87 12.21 -15.58
CA LYS A 45 -15.96 13.00 -16.81
C LYS A 45 -17.15 12.60 -17.69
N GLN A 46 -17.54 11.32 -17.67
CA GLN A 46 -18.71 10.80 -18.37
C GLN A 46 -20.02 11.02 -17.60
N GLU A 47 -19.98 11.70 -16.45
CA GLU A 47 -21.14 11.94 -15.57
C GLU A 47 -21.85 10.64 -15.10
N LYS A 48 -21.13 9.51 -15.15
CA LYS A 48 -21.62 8.21 -14.63
C LYS A 48 -21.44 8.09 -13.12
N LEU A 49 -20.50 8.86 -12.57
CA LEU A 49 -20.32 9.08 -11.15
C LEU A 49 -20.40 10.58 -10.87
N SER A 50 -20.88 10.95 -9.70
CA SER A 50 -21.00 12.33 -9.26
C SER A 50 -20.67 12.45 -7.77
N ASN A 51 -20.12 13.60 -7.37
CA ASN A 51 -19.78 13.90 -5.98
C ASN A 51 -18.91 12.81 -5.31
N VAL A 52 -17.91 12.29 -6.03
CA VAL A 52 -16.90 11.39 -5.47
C VAL A 52 -15.67 12.20 -5.09
N GLN A 53 -15.14 11.95 -3.90
CA GLN A 53 -13.92 12.58 -3.41
C GLN A 53 -12.88 11.50 -3.10
N GLY A 54 -11.60 11.78 -3.37
CA GLY A 54 -10.49 10.85 -3.16
C GLY A 54 -9.69 11.15 -1.89
N VAL A 55 -9.17 10.12 -1.22
CA VAL A 55 -8.09 10.25 -0.23
C VAL A 55 -6.90 9.42 -0.73
N SER A 56 -5.81 10.06 -1.12
CA SER A 56 -4.66 9.37 -1.73
C SER A 56 -3.71 8.76 -0.70
N THR A 57 -3.17 7.57 -0.99
CA THR A 57 -2.19 6.87 -0.16
C THR A 57 -0.73 7.25 -0.45
N SER A 58 -0.47 8.15 -1.41
CA SER A 58 0.87 8.67 -1.69
C SER A 58 0.82 10.01 -2.40
N ASN A 59 1.91 10.78 -2.34
CA ASN A 59 2.07 12.05 -3.03
C ASN A 59 1.93 11.87 -4.57
N ARG A 60 2.53 10.80 -5.11
CA ARG A 60 2.36 10.41 -6.52
C ARG A 60 0.88 10.24 -6.92
N THR A 61 0.09 9.51 -6.11
CA THR A 61 -1.34 9.34 -6.38
C THR A 61 -2.09 10.66 -6.26
N SER A 62 -1.75 11.52 -5.28
CA SER A 62 -2.31 12.88 -5.18
C SER A 62 -2.06 13.69 -6.45
N GLU A 63 -0.83 13.69 -6.96
CA GLU A 63 -0.47 14.40 -8.19
C GLU A 63 -1.26 13.89 -9.40
N GLN A 64 -1.41 12.57 -9.53
CA GLN A 64 -2.17 11.96 -10.63
C GLN A 64 -3.65 12.35 -10.54
N ALA A 65 -4.27 12.18 -9.37
CA ALA A 65 -5.67 12.50 -9.14
C ALA A 65 -5.97 13.98 -9.41
N ASN A 66 -5.12 14.89 -8.94
CA ASN A 66 -5.23 16.32 -9.23
C ASN A 66 -5.13 16.63 -10.72
N LYS A 67 -4.17 16.02 -11.44
CA LYS A 67 -4.04 16.18 -12.91
C LYS A 67 -5.27 15.70 -13.68
N LEU A 68 -5.96 14.69 -13.15
CA LEU A 68 -7.17 14.12 -13.73
C LEU A 68 -8.46 14.81 -13.27
N GLY A 69 -8.37 15.81 -12.39
CA GLY A 69 -9.51 16.58 -11.90
C GLY A 69 -10.38 15.84 -10.88
N ILE A 70 -9.83 14.83 -10.18
CA ILE A 70 -10.53 14.18 -9.08
C ILE A 70 -10.39 15.05 -7.82
N PRO A 71 -11.49 15.49 -7.18
CA PRO A 71 -11.41 16.24 -5.93
C PRO A 71 -10.79 15.39 -4.82
N LEU A 72 -9.83 15.96 -4.09
CA LEU A 72 -9.16 15.26 -2.98
C LEU A 72 -9.55 15.85 -1.63
N LEU A 73 -9.57 14.97 -0.63
CA LEU A 73 -9.57 15.26 0.79
C LEU A 73 -8.29 14.67 1.40
N THR A 74 -7.83 15.28 2.48
CA THR A 74 -6.90 14.70 3.43
C THR A 74 -7.63 13.71 4.34
N LEU A 75 -6.90 12.78 4.96
CA LEU A 75 -7.48 11.89 5.96
C LEU A 75 -8.02 12.68 7.17
N ASP A 76 -7.31 13.74 7.59
CA ASP A 76 -7.72 14.60 8.70
C ASP A 76 -9.06 15.30 8.43
N GLU A 77 -9.29 15.85 7.24
CA GLU A 77 -10.58 16.44 6.87
C GLU A 77 -11.73 15.42 6.93
N VAL A 78 -11.48 14.16 6.55
CA VAL A 78 -12.49 13.09 6.68
C VAL A 78 -12.80 12.82 8.15
N VAL A 79 -11.77 12.69 8.99
CA VAL A 79 -11.90 12.46 10.44
C VAL A 79 -12.62 13.62 11.13
N GLU A 80 -12.23 14.86 10.86
CA GLU A 80 -12.84 16.07 11.43
C GLU A 80 -14.32 16.20 11.05
N SER A 81 -14.69 15.72 9.86
CA SER A 81 -16.07 15.71 9.38
C SER A 81 -16.91 14.55 9.93
N ASP A 82 -16.34 13.69 10.80
CA ASP A 82 -16.96 12.47 11.34
C ASP A 82 -17.52 11.54 10.24
N ARG A 83 -16.85 11.54 9.09
CA ARG A 83 -17.14 10.66 7.95
C ARG A 83 -16.17 9.48 7.96
N LEU A 84 -16.50 8.44 7.19
CA LEU A 84 -15.60 7.33 6.90
C LEU A 84 -15.31 7.29 5.41
N ILE A 85 -14.19 6.67 5.05
CA ILE A 85 -13.91 6.31 3.66
C ILE A 85 -14.85 5.15 3.30
N ASP A 86 -15.60 5.27 2.22
CA ASP A 86 -16.59 4.24 1.85
C ASP A 86 -15.91 3.01 1.28
N VAL A 87 -14.91 3.21 0.43
CA VAL A 87 -14.12 2.12 -0.15
C VAL A 87 -12.66 2.54 -0.34
N ALA A 88 -11.73 1.69 0.06
CA ALA A 88 -10.34 1.77 -0.32
C ALA A 88 -10.05 0.81 -1.48
N ILE A 89 -9.36 1.30 -2.50
CA ILE A 89 -8.98 0.49 -3.66
C ILE A 89 -7.47 0.59 -3.83
N ASP A 90 -6.77 -0.52 -3.65
CA ASP A 90 -5.31 -0.57 -3.82
C ASP A 90 -4.80 -1.92 -4.34
N GLY A 91 -3.57 -1.95 -4.82
CA GLY A 91 -2.85 -3.17 -5.15
C GLY A 91 -2.14 -3.79 -3.94
N ALA A 92 -1.53 -4.94 -4.19
CA ALA A 92 -0.61 -5.61 -3.29
C ALA A 92 0.59 -6.17 -4.06
N ASP A 93 1.72 -6.34 -3.36
CA ASP A 93 2.90 -6.99 -3.91
C ASP A 93 2.77 -8.51 -3.88
N SER A 94 2.05 -9.04 -2.89
CA SER A 94 1.64 -10.44 -2.79
C SER A 94 0.39 -10.61 -1.92
N VAL A 95 -0.41 -11.65 -2.17
CA VAL A 95 -1.60 -12.01 -1.40
C VAL A 95 -1.71 -13.52 -1.20
N ASP A 96 -2.10 -13.97 -0.01
CA ASP A 96 -2.37 -15.39 0.26
C ASP A 96 -3.88 -15.74 0.22
N GLN A 97 -4.20 -17.02 0.39
CA GLN A 97 -5.59 -17.51 0.36
C GLN A 97 -6.46 -16.99 1.52
N ASN A 98 -5.85 -16.51 2.60
CA ASN A 98 -6.54 -15.92 3.74
C ASN A 98 -6.66 -14.39 3.60
N LEU A 99 -6.32 -13.85 2.43
CA LEU A 99 -6.33 -12.41 2.12
C LEU A 99 -5.31 -11.60 2.94
N ASN A 100 -4.27 -12.24 3.48
CA ASN A 100 -3.13 -11.51 4.02
C ASN A 100 -2.30 -10.92 2.88
N LEU A 101 -1.73 -9.74 3.10
CA LEU A 101 -1.03 -8.98 2.06
C LEU A 101 0.41 -8.68 2.45
N ILE A 102 1.29 -8.68 1.45
CA ILE A 102 2.52 -7.89 1.49
C ILE A 102 2.30 -6.67 0.58
N LYS A 103 2.56 -5.49 1.12
CA LYS A 103 2.49 -4.18 0.46
C LYS A 103 3.77 -3.39 0.76
N GLY A 104 3.96 -2.26 0.07
CA GLY A 104 5.10 -1.37 0.28
C GLY A 104 6.25 -1.52 -0.70
N GLY A 105 6.13 -2.35 -1.73
CA GLY A 105 7.08 -2.43 -2.85
C GLY A 105 7.28 -1.08 -3.54
N GLY A 106 6.23 -0.24 -3.57
CA GLY A 106 6.29 1.15 -4.03
C GLY A 106 6.77 2.18 -3.00
N GLY A 107 6.90 1.80 -1.73
CA GLY A 107 7.39 2.67 -0.65
C GLY A 107 6.34 3.58 0.02
N ALA A 108 5.05 3.34 -0.21
CA ALA A 108 3.95 4.11 0.38
C ALA A 108 3.25 3.39 1.55
N LEU A 109 3.82 2.29 2.07
CA LEU A 109 3.15 1.36 2.98
C LEU A 109 2.50 2.00 4.20
N PHE A 110 3.10 3.03 4.79
CA PHE A 110 2.56 3.64 6.00
C PHE A 110 1.28 4.44 5.73
N LYS A 111 1.28 5.25 4.66
CA LYS A 111 0.09 6.01 4.25
C LYS A 111 -1.00 5.08 3.70
N GLU A 112 -0.63 4.06 2.92
CA GLU A 112 -1.54 2.98 2.50
C GLU A 112 -2.24 2.39 3.72
N TYR A 113 -1.47 1.87 4.69
CA TYR A 113 -2.01 1.27 5.89
C TYR A 113 -2.95 2.22 6.65
N LEU A 114 -2.53 3.46 6.93
CA LEU A 114 -3.35 4.41 7.69
C LEU A 114 -4.70 4.71 7.01
N VAL A 115 -4.68 4.99 5.71
CA VAL A 115 -5.88 5.36 4.97
C VAL A 115 -6.80 4.15 4.77
N GLU A 116 -6.24 2.98 4.46
CA GLU A 116 -6.99 1.72 4.29
C GLU A 116 -7.71 1.29 5.57
N GLN A 117 -7.12 1.51 6.75
CA GLN A 117 -7.76 1.23 8.03
C GLN A 117 -8.99 2.11 8.32
N TYR A 118 -9.12 3.25 7.64
CA TYR A 118 -10.25 4.16 7.81
C TYR A 118 -11.40 3.91 6.81
N ALA A 119 -11.25 2.88 5.97
CA ALA A 119 -12.26 2.50 4.99
C ALA A 119 -13.23 1.43 5.52
N LYS A 120 -14.51 1.55 5.14
CA LYS A 120 -15.54 0.54 5.44
C LYS A 120 -15.28 -0.77 4.71
N GLU A 121 -14.81 -0.68 3.46
CA GLU A 121 -14.45 -1.82 2.63
C GLU A 121 -13.07 -1.57 2.01
N PHE A 122 -12.20 -2.59 2.04
CA PHE A 122 -10.90 -2.55 1.37
C PHE A 122 -10.86 -3.58 0.25
N ILE A 123 -10.73 -3.08 -0.98
CA ILE A 123 -10.74 -3.87 -2.22
C ILE A 123 -9.33 -3.95 -2.78
N VAL A 124 -8.78 -5.16 -2.77
CA VAL A 124 -7.42 -5.44 -3.26
C VAL A 124 -7.47 -5.83 -4.74
N MET A 125 -6.70 -5.13 -5.56
CA MET A 125 -6.62 -5.34 -7.01
C MET A 125 -5.32 -6.02 -7.38
N VAL A 126 -5.40 -7.31 -7.71
CA VAL A 126 -4.23 -8.10 -8.08
C VAL A 126 -4.49 -8.99 -9.28
N ASP A 127 -3.46 -9.21 -10.09
CA ASP A 127 -3.45 -10.29 -11.07
C ASP A 127 -2.86 -11.57 -10.45
N HIS A 128 -3.06 -12.71 -11.13
CA HIS A 128 -2.62 -14.03 -10.66
C HIS A 128 -1.13 -14.13 -10.30
N SER A 129 -0.26 -13.27 -10.85
CA SER A 129 1.18 -13.28 -10.50
C SER A 129 1.47 -12.82 -9.07
N LYS A 130 0.49 -12.17 -8.42
CA LYS A 130 0.57 -11.70 -7.04
C LYS A 130 -0.01 -12.69 -6.04
N VAL A 131 -0.63 -13.76 -6.50
CA VAL A 131 -1.19 -14.79 -5.62
C VAL A 131 -0.05 -15.69 -5.15
N ALA A 132 0.14 -15.75 -3.84
CA ALA A 132 1.15 -16.57 -3.21
C ALA A 132 0.89 -18.06 -3.47
N THR A 133 1.83 -18.70 -4.17
CA THR A 133 1.81 -20.15 -4.43
C THR A 133 2.41 -20.97 -3.29
N LYS A 134 3.07 -20.30 -2.35
CA LYS A 134 3.70 -20.83 -1.14
C LYS A 134 3.34 -19.93 0.05
N HIS A 135 4.08 -20.02 1.15
CA HIS A 135 3.92 -19.10 2.26
C HIS A 135 4.11 -17.64 1.79
N LEU A 136 3.29 -16.72 2.28
CA LEU A 136 3.29 -15.32 1.85
C LEU A 136 4.70 -14.68 1.91
N LEU A 137 5.42 -14.88 3.01
CA LEU A 137 6.78 -14.37 3.21
C LEU A 137 7.84 -14.92 2.23
N GLU A 138 7.55 -15.97 1.47
CA GLU A 138 8.48 -16.51 0.47
C GLU A 138 8.32 -15.87 -0.91
N THR A 139 7.30 -15.04 -1.09
CA THR A 139 6.88 -14.53 -2.40
C THR A 139 7.33 -13.10 -2.66
N PHE A 140 7.63 -12.33 -1.61
CA PHE A 140 8.08 -10.96 -1.69
C PHE A 140 8.88 -10.59 -0.42
N ASP A 141 9.91 -9.74 -0.57
CA ASP A 141 10.67 -9.21 0.58
C ASP A 141 9.76 -8.25 1.38
N LEU A 142 9.59 -8.47 2.68
CA LEU A 142 8.72 -7.65 3.52
C LEU A 142 9.32 -6.25 3.71
N PRO A 143 8.65 -5.18 3.24
CA PRO A 143 9.09 -3.81 3.47
C PRO A 143 8.72 -3.36 4.88
N ILE A 144 9.67 -2.74 5.59
CA ILE A 144 9.49 -2.20 6.93
C ILE A 144 9.92 -0.73 6.91
N GLU A 145 8.99 0.19 7.15
CA GLU A 145 9.28 1.62 7.23
C GLU A 145 9.83 1.96 8.62
N ILE A 146 10.97 2.64 8.65
CA ILE A 146 11.75 2.94 9.85
C ILE A 146 12.13 4.42 9.81
N VAL A 147 11.95 5.12 10.94
CA VAL A 147 12.38 6.52 11.09
C VAL A 147 13.84 6.69 10.64
N GLU A 148 14.11 7.71 9.81
CA GLU A 148 15.44 7.94 9.23
C GLU A 148 16.52 8.07 10.31
N HIS A 149 16.22 8.86 11.35
CA HIS A 149 17.12 9.07 12.46
C HIS A 149 17.37 7.74 13.20
N GLY A 150 18.63 7.31 13.21
CA GLY A 150 19.02 6.08 13.88
C GLY A 150 18.57 4.80 13.17
N HIS A 151 18.06 4.83 11.93
CA HIS A 151 17.51 3.65 11.24
C HIS A 151 18.42 2.40 11.30
N ARG A 152 19.76 2.58 11.30
CA ARG A 152 20.72 1.48 11.40
C ARG A 152 20.62 0.71 12.72
N SER A 153 20.35 1.37 13.85
CA SER A 153 20.18 0.69 15.14
C SER A 153 18.90 -0.15 15.14
N THR A 154 17.81 0.41 14.63
CA THR A 154 16.54 -0.30 14.44
C THR A 154 16.68 -1.50 13.49
N CYS A 155 17.36 -1.33 12.35
CA CYS A 155 17.64 -2.43 11.43
C CYS A 155 18.44 -3.56 12.11
N LYS A 156 19.49 -3.20 12.86
CA LYS A 156 20.31 -4.15 13.60
C LYS A 156 19.51 -4.88 14.68
N TYR A 157 18.63 -4.18 15.37
CA TYR A 157 17.73 -4.78 16.36
C TYR A 157 16.79 -5.80 15.70
N ILE A 158 16.08 -5.41 14.63
CA ILE A 158 15.17 -6.29 13.89
C ILE A 158 15.93 -7.52 13.39
N PHE A 159 17.10 -7.33 12.77
CA PHE A 159 17.93 -8.43 12.31
C PHE A 159 18.33 -9.38 13.45
N ASN A 160 18.75 -8.86 14.60
CA ASN A 160 19.14 -9.71 15.73
C ASN A 160 17.96 -10.48 16.31
N LYS A 161 16.80 -9.82 16.46
CA LYS A 161 15.58 -10.43 17.01
C LYS A 161 15.08 -11.58 16.14
N PHE A 162 15.13 -11.42 14.81
CA PHE A 162 14.62 -12.42 13.85
C PHE A 162 15.72 -13.15 13.09
N ARG A 163 16.96 -13.19 13.62
CA ARG A 163 18.14 -13.68 12.88
C ARG A 163 17.92 -15.06 12.26
N GLU A 164 17.30 -15.97 12.99
CA GLU A 164 17.06 -17.34 12.53
C GLU A 164 16.01 -17.44 11.41
N PHE A 165 15.14 -16.42 11.31
CA PHE A 165 14.05 -16.31 10.34
C PHE A 165 14.35 -15.38 9.17
N ILE A 166 15.51 -14.69 9.14
CA ILE A 166 15.88 -13.80 8.04
C ILE A 166 16.89 -14.51 7.13
N ASN A 167 16.56 -14.64 5.85
CA ASN A 167 17.48 -15.13 4.82
C ASN A 167 18.40 -14.01 4.32
N ASP A 168 17.84 -12.82 4.11
CA ASP A 168 18.56 -11.64 3.64
C ASP A 168 17.81 -10.36 4.03
N TRP A 169 18.51 -9.23 4.08
CA TRP A 169 17.89 -7.92 4.25
C TRP A 169 18.75 -6.80 3.67
N LYS A 170 18.11 -5.71 3.30
CA LYS A 170 18.78 -4.50 2.81
C LYS A 170 18.03 -3.24 3.18
N VAL A 171 18.75 -2.14 3.30
CA VAL A 171 18.13 -0.81 3.27
C VAL A 171 17.86 -0.45 1.81
N ARG A 172 16.62 -0.07 1.51
CA ARG A 172 16.19 0.31 0.16
C ARG A 172 16.95 1.56 -0.31
N LYS A 173 17.38 1.53 -1.56
CA LYS A 173 18.15 2.60 -2.20
C LYS A 173 17.54 2.99 -3.53
N ASN A 174 17.74 4.25 -3.90
CA ASN A 174 17.49 4.74 -5.24
C ASN A 174 18.52 4.17 -6.23
N ARG A 175 18.30 4.38 -7.53
CA ARG A 175 19.21 3.90 -8.60
C ARG A 175 20.61 4.50 -8.51
N ASP A 176 20.73 5.72 -7.98
CA ASP A 176 22.00 6.41 -7.75
C ASP A 176 22.73 5.95 -6.47
N GLY A 177 22.14 5.02 -5.71
CA GLY A 177 22.70 4.49 -4.46
C GLY A 177 22.40 5.32 -3.20
N SER A 178 21.71 6.46 -3.34
CA SER A 178 21.19 7.22 -2.19
C SER A 178 20.10 6.44 -1.45
N LEU A 179 19.82 6.80 -0.19
CA LEU A 179 18.73 6.21 0.57
C LEU A 179 17.40 6.51 -0.11
N PHE A 180 16.57 5.48 -0.27
CA PHE A 180 15.17 5.69 -0.63
C PHE A 180 14.45 6.24 0.61
N LEU A 181 13.80 7.39 0.46
CA LEU A 181 12.97 8.00 1.49
C LEU A 181 11.50 7.90 1.09
N THR A 182 10.65 7.48 2.03
CA THR A 182 9.19 7.47 1.84
C THR A 182 8.64 8.90 1.79
N ASP A 183 7.35 9.05 1.47
CA ASP A 183 6.66 10.33 1.57
C ASP A 183 6.66 10.92 2.99
N ASN A 184 6.94 10.09 4.01
CA ASN A 184 7.07 10.52 5.41
C ASN A 184 8.53 10.78 5.80
N HIS A 185 9.44 10.83 4.82
CA HIS A 185 10.89 10.99 5.02
C HIS A 185 11.52 9.88 5.88
N ASN A 186 10.98 8.67 5.83
CA ASN A 186 11.51 7.50 6.52
C ASN A 186 12.29 6.60 5.57
N VAL A 187 13.08 5.70 6.14
CA VAL A 187 13.86 4.69 5.42
C VAL A 187 13.05 3.38 5.34
N VAL A 188 13.26 2.60 4.28
CA VAL A 188 12.66 1.26 4.17
C VAL A 188 13.73 0.17 4.30
N MET A 189 13.50 -0.78 5.19
CA MET A 189 14.25 -2.03 5.30
C MET A 189 13.46 -3.14 4.60
N ASP A 190 14.02 -3.69 3.53
CA ASP A 190 13.46 -4.84 2.82
C ASP A 190 14.03 -6.12 3.42
N VAL A 191 13.17 -7.02 3.89
CA VAL A 191 13.59 -8.23 4.59
C VAL A 191 13.02 -9.49 3.94
N LYS A 192 13.91 -10.40 3.53
CA LYS A 192 13.55 -11.71 3.04
C LYS A 192 13.41 -12.69 4.20
N PHE A 193 12.18 -12.85 4.69
CA PHE A 193 11.88 -13.78 5.78
C PHE A 193 11.75 -15.23 5.29
N LYS A 194 11.98 -16.18 6.20
CA LYS A 194 11.52 -17.56 6.12
C LYS A 194 10.02 -17.61 6.52
N PRO A 195 9.29 -18.68 6.16
CA PRO A 195 7.94 -18.90 6.66
C PRO A 195 7.85 -18.82 8.19
N MET A 196 6.89 -18.06 8.70
CA MET A 196 6.55 -17.96 10.12
C MET A 196 5.14 -17.37 10.28
N GLU A 197 4.57 -17.47 11.48
CA GLU A 197 3.22 -16.96 11.76
C GLU A 197 3.14 -15.44 11.59
N LEU A 198 2.24 -14.98 10.71
CA LEU A 198 2.17 -13.61 10.24
C LEU A 198 1.71 -12.62 11.32
N LYS A 199 0.77 -13.03 12.18
CA LYS A 199 0.24 -12.15 13.23
C LYS A 199 1.30 -11.85 14.28
N THR A 200 2.05 -12.85 14.73
CA THR A 200 3.18 -12.71 15.64
C THR A 200 4.25 -11.83 15.01
N LEU A 201 4.65 -12.08 13.75
CA LEU A 201 5.62 -11.23 13.07
C LEU A 201 5.16 -9.76 13.01
N HIS A 202 3.90 -9.53 12.61
CA HIS A 202 3.31 -8.20 12.53
C HIS A 202 3.31 -7.47 13.88
N THR A 203 2.86 -8.15 14.94
CA THR A 203 2.85 -7.58 16.29
C THR A 203 4.26 -7.28 16.79
N GLU A 204 5.20 -8.20 16.62
CA GLU A 204 6.55 -8.02 17.13
C GLU A 204 7.35 -6.93 16.40
N LEU A 205 7.13 -6.76 15.09
CA LEU A 205 7.71 -5.66 14.31
C LEU A 205 7.17 -4.29 14.74
N LYS A 206 5.90 -4.20 15.15
CA LYS A 206 5.32 -2.97 15.69
C LYS A 206 5.77 -2.67 17.12
N MET A 207 6.30 -3.67 17.82
CA MET A 207 6.71 -3.58 19.23
C MET A 207 8.23 -3.57 19.41
N VAL A 208 8.97 -3.01 18.44
CA VAL A 208 10.44 -2.87 18.53
C VAL A 208 10.79 -2.02 19.77
N LYS A 209 11.31 -2.68 20.80
CA LYS A 209 11.83 -2.08 22.03
C LYS A 209 13.28 -2.49 22.19
N MET A 210 14.18 -1.51 22.25
CA MET A 210 15.58 -1.78 22.57
C MET A 210 15.65 -2.13 24.07
N GLU A 211 15.75 -3.42 24.37
CA GLU A 211 16.09 -3.88 25.72
C GLU A 211 17.61 -3.78 25.86
N ASN A 212 18.06 -3.05 26.88
CA ASN A 212 19.47 -2.85 27.22
C ASN A 212 20.06 -4.08 27.91
#